data_AF-A0A660UQ96-F1
#
_entry.id   AF-A0A660UQ96-F1
#
_cell.length_a   1.000
_cell.length_b   1.000
_cell.length_c   1.000
_cell.angle_alpha   90.00
_cell.angle_beta   90.00
_cell.angle_gamma   90.00
#
_symmetry.space_group_name_H-M   'P 1'
#
loop_
_entity.id
_entity.type
_entity.pdbx_description
1 polymer ?
#
loop_
_entity_poly.entity_id
_entity_poly.type
_entity_poly.pdbx_seq_one_letter_code
_entity_poly.pdbx_strand_id
1 'polypeptide(L)'
;MRQKYFRTLTILCLSFVISGGAIADTWYVDPVNGDEAWDGRSPFHVPNTSEGPTQNIGGVIGQTQDYDIVVLFDGVYEGYSNVDSYIFDQIDNRHLQVTSAYGADNCVLNLSDPLQFGMMSHPEDSIPTRFYNITFTSEQDWNETAFTISHSDVQFIGCIFDDFTSINNYTRLFNLESESLPGFWECSFSSNTYAGLMICNGQNIQLTLDDCTFEGNICPDQDLSLIDLAIGTTAAFNNCIFQQNRATQHSFSIIRLNQDSDADIRGCVIRDNYAQSGACNGVAIYGRASLNLSNTTIENLWAEENPDGSNAVFLQDYNDVSIRNCTLNNNDRGVYAKDVDINQPNQLEIIDTEIIGNTHSDPVPYPEPGGITFGPDVGNVVIDNCVIQDNYSGIVGEGSCGDIIVSHCLVTGNERKGILLNYSNPDSTVEVRNCTLADNHEMGADLSGDWMLLKNSIIWGNFHRGIGGNPVVSYCNVEEGWGGPGAGNINVDPLFAAQGYWNRPLNIMVSGDDYHLKSEAGRYEVNSGAWILDDESSPCIDMGDPNDAVLDEPYGSGGRINMGCYGETEQASKTDICVGGIDGQGRMLSDFNHDCDVNLIDFAMFAAEWLDSTKQAN
;
A
#
# COMPACT_ATOMS: atom_id res chain seq x y z
N MET A 1 29.89 29.73 3.69
CA MET A 1 30.40 29.15 4.94
C MET A 1 29.54 29.60 6.13
N ARG A 2 29.77 30.73 6.82
CA ARG A 2 29.04 31.11 8.06
C ARG A 2 27.49 31.10 8.01
N GLN A 3 26.85 31.36 6.87
CA GLN A 3 25.38 31.44 6.76
C GLN A 3 24.66 30.07 6.68
N LYS A 4 25.30 29.01 6.18
CA LYS A 4 24.70 27.65 6.18
C LYS A 4 24.76 27.04 7.59
N TYR A 5 25.92 27.13 8.24
CA TYR A 5 26.14 26.75 9.64
C TYR A 5 25.12 27.34 10.62
N PHE A 6 24.82 28.64 10.50
CA PHE A 6 23.86 29.27 11.40
C PHE A 6 22.43 28.74 11.22
N ARG A 7 22.02 28.25 10.04
CA ARG A 7 20.67 27.72 9.84
C ARG A 7 20.49 26.35 10.47
N THR A 8 21.44 25.44 10.32
CA THR A 8 21.40 24.09 10.92
C THR A 8 21.43 24.16 12.45
N LEU A 9 22.33 24.96 13.02
CA LEU A 9 22.45 25.13 14.48
C LEU A 9 21.21 25.81 15.11
N THR A 10 20.58 26.76 14.40
CA THR A 10 19.40 27.47 14.91
C THR A 10 18.16 26.57 14.94
N ILE A 11 18.05 25.60 14.01
CA ILE A 11 16.94 24.63 13.99
C ILE A 11 17.10 23.61 15.12
N LEU A 12 18.32 23.08 15.34
CA LEU A 12 18.64 22.13 16.41
C LEU A 12 18.51 22.74 17.82
N CYS A 13 18.91 24.00 18.02
CA CYS A 13 18.71 24.66 19.31
C CYS A 13 17.24 25.00 19.59
N LEU A 14 16.40 25.26 18.57
CA LEU A 14 14.99 25.60 18.80
C LEU A 14 14.13 24.40 19.19
N SER A 15 14.40 23.20 18.67
CA SER A 15 13.68 21.97 19.06
C SER A 15 13.97 21.58 20.51
N PHE A 16 15.18 21.83 21.01
CA PHE A 16 15.60 21.48 22.37
C PHE A 16 15.10 22.45 23.46
N VAL A 17 14.93 23.74 23.15
CA VAL A 17 14.41 24.73 24.11
C VAL A 17 12.93 24.46 24.47
N ILE A 18 12.20 23.73 23.63
CA ILE A 18 10.78 23.42 23.84
C ILE A 18 10.58 22.29 24.87
N SER A 19 11.59 21.44 25.15
CA SER A 19 11.50 20.29 26.06
C SER A 19 11.98 20.54 27.50
N GLY A 20 12.46 21.75 27.84
CA GLY A 20 12.73 22.14 29.23
C GLY A 20 13.97 21.52 29.90
N GLY A 21 14.88 20.91 29.14
CA GLY A 21 16.16 20.36 29.64
C GLY A 21 17.24 21.42 29.91
N ALA A 22 18.31 21.02 30.62
CA ALA A 22 19.54 21.80 30.76
C ALA A 22 20.13 22.11 29.36
N ILE A 23 20.91 23.19 29.22
CA ILE A 23 21.51 23.55 27.93
C ILE A 23 22.48 22.44 27.52
N ALA A 24 22.16 21.70 26.45
CA ALA A 24 23.04 20.70 25.85
C ALA A 24 24.34 21.38 25.38
N ASP A 25 25.49 20.81 25.75
CA ASP A 25 26.78 21.25 25.23
C ASP A 25 26.94 20.74 23.79
N THR A 26 27.72 21.47 22.98
CA THR A 26 28.02 21.09 21.60
C THR A 26 29.50 20.74 21.46
N TRP A 27 29.75 19.56 20.92
CA TRP A 27 31.07 19.00 20.71
C TRP A 27 31.35 18.91 19.20
N TYR A 28 32.58 19.15 18.79
CA TYR A 28 33.00 19.22 17.39
C TYR A 28 34.09 18.19 17.10
N VAL A 29 33.90 17.42 16.02
CA VAL A 29 34.83 16.39 15.56
C VAL A 29 35.18 16.65 14.10
N ASP A 30 36.46 16.77 13.77
CA ASP A 30 36.93 16.96 12.39
C ASP A 30 38.07 15.96 12.10
N PRO A 31 37.83 14.93 11.27
CA PRO A 31 38.82 13.88 11.04
C PRO A 31 39.97 14.34 10.14
N VAL A 32 39.79 15.47 9.44
CA VAL A 32 40.77 16.03 8.49
C VAL A 32 41.65 17.08 9.15
N ASN A 33 41.04 18.01 9.92
CA ASN A 33 41.73 19.16 10.51
C ASN A 33 41.79 19.13 12.04
N GLY A 34 41.12 18.17 12.69
CA GLY A 34 41.14 18.01 14.13
C GLY A 34 42.46 17.42 14.64
N ASP A 35 42.64 17.50 15.96
CA ASP A 35 43.80 16.97 16.67
C ASP A 35 43.31 16.24 17.92
N GLU A 36 43.87 15.06 18.22
CA GLU A 36 43.53 14.28 19.42
C GLU A 36 43.83 15.04 20.73
N ALA A 37 44.70 16.05 20.69
CA ALA A 37 44.99 16.93 21.82
C ALA A 37 43.93 18.01 22.05
N TRP A 38 42.97 18.19 21.13
CA TRP A 38 41.91 19.18 21.25
C TRP A 38 40.66 18.62 21.94
N ASP A 39 40.00 19.46 22.73
CA ASP A 39 38.91 19.07 23.64
C ASP A 39 37.53 18.95 22.98
N GLY A 40 37.39 19.33 21.72
CA GLY A 40 36.12 19.28 20.99
C GLY A 40 35.15 20.43 21.32
N ARG A 41 35.50 21.42 22.14
CA ARG A 41 34.57 22.49 22.57
C ARG A 41 34.40 23.62 21.57
N SER A 42 35.25 23.68 20.55
CA SER A 42 35.20 24.73 19.52
C SER A 42 35.28 24.14 18.12
N PRO A 43 34.54 24.68 17.13
CA PRO A 43 34.67 24.29 15.73
C PRO A 43 35.98 24.77 15.07
N PHE A 44 36.81 25.55 15.79
CA PHE A 44 38.09 26.05 15.31
C PHE A 44 39.14 25.97 16.40
N HIS A 45 40.39 25.66 16.03
CA HIS A 45 41.49 25.72 16.98
C HIS A 45 41.72 27.14 17.51
N VAL A 46 41.70 27.30 18.83
CA VAL A 46 42.03 28.55 19.51
C VAL A 46 43.53 28.55 19.85
N PRO A 47 44.31 29.51 19.32
CA PRO A 47 45.76 29.50 19.52
C PRO A 47 46.16 29.52 20.99
N ASN A 48 47.07 28.62 21.37
CA ASN A 48 47.61 28.43 22.73
C ASN A 48 46.62 27.87 23.75
N THR A 49 45.54 27.21 23.31
CA THR A 49 44.66 26.42 24.17
C THR A 49 44.51 25.00 23.61
N SER A 50 43.84 24.12 24.35
CA SER A 50 43.37 22.82 23.84
C SER A 50 42.03 22.93 23.13
N GLU A 51 41.49 24.13 22.94
CA GLU A 51 40.14 24.32 22.43
C GLU A 51 40.16 24.22 20.90
N GLY A 52 39.41 23.28 20.34
CA GLY A 52 39.34 22.99 18.91
C GLY A 52 38.61 21.68 18.64
N PRO A 53 38.33 21.31 17.37
CA PRO A 53 37.65 20.07 17.05
C PRO A 53 38.56 18.86 17.34
N THR A 54 38.07 17.86 18.06
CA THR A 54 38.86 16.64 18.23
C THR A 54 38.96 15.88 16.89
N GLN A 55 39.99 15.06 16.72
CA GLN A 55 40.14 14.26 15.50
C GLN A 55 39.13 13.11 15.41
N ASN A 56 38.79 12.48 16.55
CA ASN A 56 38.04 11.23 16.59
C ASN A 56 36.80 11.32 17.48
N ILE A 57 35.71 10.64 17.10
CA ILE A 57 34.43 10.66 17.83
C ILE A 57 34.62 10.19 19.29
N GLY A 58 35.38 9.12 19.52
CA GLY A 58 35.68 8.62 20.85
C GLY A 58 36.38 9.65 21.77
N GLY A 59 37.04 10.67 21.21
CA GLY A 59 37.67 11.75 21.96
C GLY A 59 36.67 12.66 22.70
N VAL A 60 35.46 12.82 22.15
CA VAL A 60 34.38 13.61 22.77
C VAL A 60 33.36 12.75 23.50
N ILE A 61 33.10 11.52 23.02
CA ILE A 61 32.09 10.64 23.63
C ILE A 61 32.43 10.27 25.07
N GLY A 62 33.70 10.28 25.50
CA GLY A 62 34.03 10.11 26.92
C GLY A 62 33.62 11.29 27.83
N GLN A 63 33.29 12.45 27.26
CA GLN A 63 33.10 13.72 27.96
C GLN A 63 31.66 14.26 27.85
N THR A 64 30.91 13.82 26.84
CA THR A 64 29.50 14.20 26.65
C THR A 64 28.65 13.83 27.85
N GLN A 65 27.66 14.67 28.16
CA GLN A 65 26.58 14.36 29.09
C GLN A 65 25.33 13.96 28.32
N ASP A 66 24.30 13.54 29.05
CA ASP A 66 23.01 13.20 28.45
C ASP A 66 22.49 14.36 27.60
N TYR A 67 22.00 14.04 26.40
CA TYR A 67 21.40 14.94 25.44
C TYR A 67 22.32 15.95 24.76
N ASP A 68 23.65 15.83 24.95
CA ASP A 68 24.62 16.67 24.24
C ASP A 68 24.57 16.47 22.72
N ILE A 69 25.10 17.47 22.00
CA ILE A 69 25.17 17.47 20.54
C ILE A 69 26.62 17.20 20.10
N VAL A 70 26.81 16.25 19.19
CA VAL A 70 28.10 15.96 18.54
C VAL A 70 28.00 16.34 17.07
N VAL A 71 28.80 17.33 16.66
CA VAL A 71 28.86 17.84 15.28
C VAL A 71 30.07 17.24 14.57
N LEU A 72 29.78 16.50 13.50
CA LEU A 72 30.76 15.87 12.63
C LEU A 72 31.03 16.75 11.40
N PHE A 73 32.29 17.04 11.11
CA PHE A 73 32.71 17.75 9.90
C PHE A 73 32.89 16.77 8.74
N ASP A 74 32.98 17.32 7.53
CA ASP A 74 33.24 16.52 6.32
C ASP A 74 34.55 15.72 6.45
N GLY A 75 34.45 14.43 6.17
CA GLY A 75 35.54 13.49 6.13
C GLY A 75 35.07 12.05 6.31
N VAL A 76 36.03 11.13 6.24
CA VAL A 76 35.81 9.70 6.49
C VAL A 76 36.27 9.40 7.91
N TYR A 77 35.34 8.94 8.72
CA TYR A 77 35.52 8.48 10.08
C TYR A 77 35.70 6.97 10.06
N GLU A 78 36.93 6.53 10.24
CA GLU A 78 37.32 5.12 10.20
C GLU A 78 38.12 4.73 11.45
N GLY A 79 38.19 3.43 11.70
CA GLY A 79 38.95 2.84 12.80
C GLY A 79 38.28 2.94 14.18
N TYR A 80 38.86 2.20 15.12
CA TYR A 80 38.33 1.96 16.46
C TYR A 80 37.90 3.24 17.22
N SER A 81 38.63 4.35 17.05
CA SER A 81 38.31 5.58 17.77
C SER A 81 37.09 6.33 17.22
N ASN A 82 36.48 5.87 16.13
CA ASN A 82 35.35 6.51 15.48
C ASN A 82 34.10 5.63 15.40
N VAL A 83 34.28 4.34 15.10
CA VAL A 83 33.19 3.44 14.70
C VAL A 83 33.06 2.19 15.57
N ASP A 84 33.67 2.18 16.75
CA ASP A 84 33.58 1.06 17.69
C ASP A 84 32.18 0.90 18.29
N SER A 85 31.77 -0.34 18.61
CA SER A 85 30.44 -0.62 19.18
C SER A 85 30.17 0.13 20.48
N TYR A 86 31.20 0.27 21.31
CA TYR A 86 31.11 1.01 22.56
C TYR A 86 30.78 2.49 22.32
N ILE A 87 31.21 3.06 21.19
CA ILE A 87 30.92 4.46 20.85
C ILE A 87 29.41 4.62 20.60
N PHE A 88 28.81 3.73 19.81
CA PHE A 88 27.37 3.75 19.54
C PHE A 88 26.53 3.48 20.78
N ASP A 89 26.94 2.52 21.60
CA ASP A 89 26.30 2.24 22.89
C ASP A 89 26.37 3.47 23.82
N GLN A 90 27.51 4.17 23.89
CA GLN A 90 27.61 5.39 24.69
C GLN A 90 26.83 6.59 24.11
N ILE A 91 26.70 6.66 22.79
CA ILE A 91 25.82 7.63 22.12
C ILE A 91 24.37 7.38 22.53
N ASP A 92 23.95 6.11 22.50
CA ASP A 92 22.58 5.71 22.79
C ASP A 92 22.22 5.86 24.27
N ASN A 93 23.06 5.33 25.17
CA ASN A 93 22.87 5.43 26.62
C ASN A 93 22.77 6.88 27.15
N ARG A 94 23.20 7.87 26.36
CA ARG A 94 23.15 9.29 26.71
C ARG A 94 22.18 10.08 25.83
N HIS A 95 21.41 9.43 24.96
CA HIS A 95 20.47 10.07 24.05
C HIS A 95 21.09 11.22 23.25
N LEU A 96 22.32 11.02 22.76
CA LEU A 96 23.05 12.09 22.07
C LEU A 96 22.42 12.40 20.71
N GLN A 97 22.64 13.63 20.26
CA GLN A 97 22.35 14.02 18.88
C GLN A 97 23.66 14.11 18.11
N VAL A 98 23.86 13.20 17.16
CA VAL A 98 25.03 13.18 16.28
C VAL A 98 24.62 13.73 14.91
N THR A 99 25.28 14.81 14.47
CA THR A 99 24.85 15.53 13.27
C THR A 99 26.04 15.92 12.38
N SER A 100 25.89 15.74 11.07
CA SER A 100 26.82 16.32 10.11
C SER A 100 26.67 17.84 10.06
N ALA A 101 27.81 18.55 10.01
CA ALA A 101 27.87 19.98 9.84
C ALA A 101 27.35 20.46 8.47
N TYR A 102 27.38 19.58 7.46
CA TYR A 102 27.19 19.97 6.05
C TYR A 102 26.29 19.07 5.20
N GLY A 103 25.79 17.98 5.76
CA GLY A 103 24.97 16.99 5.03
C GLY A 103 25.65 15.62 4.93
N ALA A 104 24.94 14.64 4.40
CA ALA A 104 25.39 13.25 4.36
C ALA A 104 26.52 13.02 3.34
N ASP A 105 26.55 13.78 2.23
CA ASP A 105 27.44 13.54 1.08
C ASP A 105 28.92 13.36 1.41
N ASN A 106 29.43 14.06 2.44
CA ASN A 106 30.86 14.04 2.78
C ASN A 106 31.13 13.69 4.25
N CYS A 107 30.10 13.38 5.06
CA CYS A 107 30.26 12.96 6.45
C CYS A 107 30.03 11.45 6.53
N VAL A 108 31.11 10.68 6.42
CA VAL A 108 31.05 9.23 6.22
C VAL A 108 31.57 8.52 7.45
N LEU A 109 30.75 7.70 8.12
CA LEU A 109 31.22 6.70 9.07
C LEU A 109 31.42 5.37 8.34
N ASN A 110 32.69 5.00 8.16
CA ASN A 110 33.07 3.75 7.52
C ASN A 110 33.24 2.65 8.57
N LEU A 111 32.29 1.72 8.60
CA LEU A 111 32.18 0.64 9.59
C LEU A 111 33.05 -0.59 9.26
N SER A 112 34.12 -0.44 8.47
CA SER A 112 34.95 -1.55 7.95
C SER A 112 35.75 -2.38 9.00
N ASP A 113 35.56 -2.22 10.31
CA ASP A 113 36.28 -3.02 11.32
C ASP A 113 35.46 -4.26 11.71
N PRO A 114 35.91 -5.49 11.38
CA PRO A 114 35.08 -6.72 11.43
C PRO A 114 34.80 -7.26 12.84
N LEU A 115 35.15 -6.54 13.90
CA LEU A 115 35.07 -7.05 15.27
C LEU A 115 33.91 -6.49 16.11
N GLN A 116 33.23 -5.40 15.71
CA GLN A 116 32.30 -4.71 16.63
C GLN A 116 31.11 -4.02 15.94
N PHE A 117 29.94 -4.26 16.52
CA PHE A 117 28.58 -3.97 16.05
C PHE A 117 28.14 -2.51 16.28
N GLY A 118 27.25 -1.97 15.45
CA GLY A 118 26.40 -0.85 15.87
C GLY A 118 25.36 -1.34 16.87
N MET A 119 25.76 -1.61 18.12
CA MET A 119 24.84 -1.97 19.20
C MET A 119 24.29 -0.72 19.88
N MET A 120 22.97 -0.63 19.90
CA MET A 120 22.26 0.43 20.60
C MET A 120 21.26 -0.26 21.53
N SER A 121 21.51 -0.14 22.83
CA SER A 121 20.65 -0.72 23.84
C SER A 121 20.54 0.15 25.08
N HIS A 122 19.31 0.54 25.43
CA HIS A 122 19.05 1.38 26.60
C HIS A 122 17.67 1.09 27.25
N PRO A 123 17.61 0.41 28.40
CA PRO A 123 16.38 -0.19 28.93
C PRO A 123 15.25 0.78 29.34
N GLU A 124 15.38 2.10 29.18
CA GLU A 124 14.35 3.09 29.54
C GLU A 124 14.40 4.35 28.66
N ASP A 125 13.91 4.29 27.40
CA ASP A 125 13.83 5.47 26.53
C ASP A 125 12.49 6.20 26.62
N SER A 126 12.55 7.47 27.04
CA SER A 126 11.47 8.44 26.82
C SER A 126 11.87 9.54 25.83
N ILE A 127 13.15 9.59 25.46
CA ILE A 127 13.74 10.57 24.56
C ILE A 127 14.67 9.80 23.61
N PRO A 128 14.53 9.97 22.30
CA PRO A 128 15.33 9.22 21.34
C PRO A 128 16.76 9.74 21.18
N THR A 129 17.68 8.81 20.91
CA THR A 129 18.98 9.06 20.31
C THR A 129 18.81 9.44 18.83
N ARG A 130 19.59 10.41 18.31
CA ARG A 130 19.40 10.87 16.93
C ARG A 130 20.66 10.99 16.12
N PHE A 131 20.61 10.50 14.87
CA PHE A 131 21.62 10.68 13.84
C PHE A 131 21.06 11.52 12.70
N TYR A 132 21.78 12.57 12.30
CA TYR A 132 21.33 13.52 11.29
C TYR A 132 22.32 13.67 10.13
N ASN A 133 21.85 13.39 8.92
CA ASN A 133 22.56 13.64 7.67
C ASN A 133 23.96 13.02 7.64
N ILE A 134 24.04 11.73 7.94
CA ILE A 134 25.29 10.98 8.01
C ILE A 134 25.23 9.83 7.01
N THR A 135 26.34 9.58 6.32
CA THR A 135 26.50 8.39 5.50
C THR A 135 27.18 7.29 6.30
N PHE A 136 26.56 6.13 6.36
CA PHE A 136 27.12 4.89 6.88
C PHE A 136 27.47 3.99 5.70
N THR A 137 28.67 3.43 5.72
CA THR A 137 29.17 2.54 4.67
C THR A 137 30.08 1.46 5.26
N SER A 138 30.38 0.42 4.51
CA SER A 138 31.49 -0.47 4.82
C SER A 138 32.15 -1.05 3.56
N GLU A 139 33.47 -0.93 3.46
CA GLU A 139 34.27 -1.48 2.35
C GLU A 139 34.67 -2.95 2.59
N GLN A 140 34.22 -3.56 3.69
CA GLN A 140 34.50 -4.96 4.01
C GLN A 140 33.27 -5.85 3.89
N ASP A 141 33.54 -7.10 3.52
CA ASP A 141 32.59 -8.19 3.53
C ASP A 141 32.24 -8.62 4.98
N TRP A 142 30.96 -8.60 5.35
CA TRP A 142 30.48 -8.86 6.71
C TRP A 142 30.10 -10.32 6.93
N ASN A 143 30.40 -10.84 8.13
CA ASN A 143 29.90 -12.13 8.60
C ASN A 143 28.74 -12.02 9.61
N GLU A 144 28.43 -10.79 10.04
CA GLU A 144 27.48 -10.48 11.12
C GLU A 144 26.57 -9.29 10.73
N THR A 145 25.56 -9.00 11.53
CA THR A 145 24.64 -7.87 11.33
C THR A 145 25.34 -6.54 11.64
N ALA A 146 25.16 -5.52 10.80
CA ALA A 146 25.82 -4.22 10.98
C ALA A 146 25.27 -3.42 12.18
N PHE A 147 23.93 -3.33 12.30
CA PHE A 147 23.24 -2.63 13.38
C PHE A 147 22.31 -3.57 14.14
N THR A 148 22.45 -3.60 15.47
CA THR A 148 21.53 -4.28 16.37
C THR A 148 20.93 -3.26 17.34
N ILE A 149 19.61 -3.09 17.29
CA ILE A 149 18.87 -2.15 18.13
C ILE A 149 17.99 -2.96 19.09
N SER A 150 18.18 -2.79 20.39
CA SER A 150 17.52 -3.63 21.40
C SER A 150 17.14 -2.79 22.61
N HIS A 151 15.85 -2.73 22.97
CA HIS A 151 15.36 -1.85 24.04
C HIS A 151 15.84 -0.42 23.80
N SER A 152 15.54 0.19 22.65
CA SER A 152 16.12 1.50 22.30
C SER A 152 15.22 2.26 21.31
N ASP A 153 15.15 3.58 21.45
CA ASP A 153 14.48 4.54 20.56
C ASP A 153 15.54 5.36 19.82
N VAL A 154 16.02 4.81 18.70
CA VAL A 154 17.01 5.48 17.84
C VAL A 154 16.35 5.99 16.58
N GLN A 155 16.70 7.23 16.23
CA GLN A 155 16.16 7.93 15.08
C GLN A 155 17.26 8.32 14.09
N PHE A 156 17.10 7.93 12.83
CA PHE A 156 17.95 8.32 11.72
C PHE A 156 17.20 9.28 10.81
N ILE A 157 17.79 10.43 10.51
CA ILE A 157 17.12 11.52 9.78
C ILE A 157 18.06 12.04 8.68
N GLY A 158 17.67 11.86 7.42
CA GLY A 158 18.48 12.25 6.27
C GLY A 158 19.75 11.40 6.08
N CYS A 159 19.81 10.22 6.69
CA CYS A 159 20.98 9.36 6.67
C CYS A 159 21.03 8.47 5.42
N ILE A 160 22.24 8.10 5.00
CA ILE A 160 22.47 7.22 3.85
C ILE A 160 23.14 5.94 4.35
N PHE A 161 22.63 4.79 3.95
CA PHE A 161 23.21 3.47 4.20
C PHE A 161 23.56 2.83 2.86
N ASP A 162 24.85 2.83 2.53
CA ASP A 162 25.32 2.47 1.18
C ASP A 162 26.49 1.49 1.20
N ASP A 163 26.53 0.64 0.18
CA ASP A 163 27.63 -0.28 -0.13
C ASP A 163 27.95 -1.30 0.97
N PHE A 164 27.00 -1.64 1.83
CA PHE A 164 27.23 -2.72 2.78
C PHE A 164 27.11 -4.08 2.10
N THR A 165 28.11 -4.96 2.26
CA THR A 165 28.12 -6.30 1.66
C THR A 165 28.33 -7.38 2.69
N SER A 166 27.48 -8.39 2.72
CA SER A 166 27.66 -9.57 3.56
C SER A 166 28.12 -10.79 2.77
N ILE A 167 29.04 -11.55 3.36
CA ILE A 167 29.46 -12.88 2.91
C ILE A 167 28.70 -14.02 3.59
N ASN A 168 27.85 -13.71 4.57
CA ASN A 168 27.06 -14.69 5.29
C ASN A 168 25.55 -14.50 5.07
N ASN A 169 24.92 -15.58 4.66
CA ASN A 169 23.55 -15.68 4.22
C ASN A 169 22.48 -15.52 5.33
N TYR A 170 22.89 -15.30 6.58
CA TYR A 170 21.96 -15.10 7.71
C TYR A 170 22.00 -13.68 8.29
N THR A 171 22.85 -12.82 7.76
CA THR A 171 23.07 -11.48 8.31
C THR A 171 22.06 -10.48 7.76
N ARG A 172 21.90 -9.36 8.48
CA ARG A 172 21.05 -8.25 8.08
C ARG A 172 21.80 -6.94 8.20
N LEU A 173 21.37 -5.89 7.51
CA LEU A 173 21.90 -4.56 7.80
C LEU A 173 21.39 -4.11 9.19
N PHE A 174 20.10 -4.31 9.46
CA PHE A 174 19.46 -4.02 10.74
C PHE A 174 18.81 -5.26 11.35
N ASN A 175 19.08 -5.50 12.63
CA ASN A 175 18.37 -6.45 13.50
C ASN A 175 17.73 -5.70 14.67
N LEU A 176 16.40 -5.63 14.67
CA LEU A 176 15.62 -4.98 15.71
C LEU A 176 15.16 -6.04 16.71
N GLU A 177 15.50 -5.87 17.96
CA GLU A 177 15.15 -6.77 19.06
C GLU A 177 14.06 -6.14 19.95
N SER A 178 13.63 -6.89 20.97
CA SER A 178 12.47 -6.53 21.78
C SER A 178 12.50 -5.11 22.35
N GLU A 179 11.32 -4.52 22.51
CA GLU A 179 11.11 -3.22 23.14
C GLU A 179 11.84 -2.05 22.42
N SER A 180 12.03 -2.16 21.11
CA SER A 180 12.71 -1.14 20.30
C SER A 180 11.73 -0.29 19.48
N LEU A 181 12.03 1.00 19.34
CA LEU A 181 11.19 2.00 18.66
C LEU A 181 11.94 2.73 17.53
N PRO A 182 12.69 2.04 16.65
CA PRO A 182 13.53 2.71 15.68
C PRO A 182 12.72 3.48 14.64
N GLY A 183 13.22 4.67 14.30
CA GLY A 183 12.62 5.53 13.29
C GLY A 183 13.62 5.96 12.23
N PHE A 184 13.18 5.99 10.97
CA PHE A 184 13.96 6.48 9.84
C PHE A 184 13.12 7.50 9.07
N TRP A 185 13.67 8.70 8.88
CA TRP A 185 13.04 9.77 8.12
C TRP A 185 13.99 10.23 7.03
N GLU A 186 13.49 10.36 5.80
CA GLU A 186 14.27 10.88 4.66
C GLU A 186 15.58 10.09 4.43
N CYS A 187 15.59 8.79 4.77
CA CYS A 187 16.79 7.96 4.70
C CYS A 187 16.88 7.20 3.36
N SER A 188 18.10 6.93 2.91
CA SER A 188 18.38 6.14 1.71
C SER A 188 19.12 4.85 2.05
N PHE A 189 18.69 3.74 1.46
CA PHE A 189 19.33 2.43 1.55
C PHE A 189 19.63 1.95 0.14
N SER A 190 20.89 2.00 -0.25
CA SER A 190 21.32 1.71 -1.62
C SER A 190 22.46 0.71 -1.71
N SER A 191 22.48 -0.05 -2.79
CA SER A 191 23.61 -0.93 -3.14
C SER A 191 23.98 -1.97 -2.07
N ASN A 192 23.09 -2.25 -1.11
CA ASN A 192 23.40 -3.16 -0.03
C ASN A 192 23.18 -4.62 -0.46
N THR A 193 24.09 -5.51 -0.10
CA THR A 193 24.01 -6.95 -0.36
C THR A 193 23.92 -7.73 0.94
N TYR A 194 22.71 -8.01 1.41
CA TYR A 194 22.44 -8.79 2.62
C TYR A 194 21.32 -9.75 2.39
N ALA A 195 21.34 -10.85 3.13
CA ALA A 195 20.26 -11.82 3.14
C ALA A 195 18.88 -11.12 3.37
N GLY A 196 18.80 -10.11 4.22
CA GLY A 196 17.69 -9.14 4.24
C GLY A 196 18.21 -7.79 4.74
N LEU A 197 17.53 -6.70 4.42
CA LEU A 197 18.00 -5.40 4.87
C LEU A 197 17.64 -5.17 6.34
N MET A 198 16.40 -5.48 6.73
CA MET A 198 15.92 -5.28 8.10
C MET A 198 15.11 -6.47 8.59
N ILE A 199 15.36 -6.90 9.82
CA ILE A 199 14.56 -7.91 10.51
C ILE A 199 14.13 -7.43 11.89
N CYS A 200 12.90 -7.72 12.28
CA CYS A 200 12.35 -7.42 13.61
C CYS A 200 12.20 -8.71 14.41
N ASN A 201 13.24 -9.14 15.14
CA ASN A 201 13.35 -10.45 15.81
C ASN A 201 12.92 -10.47 17.29
N GLY A 202 12.16 -9.48 17.74
CA GLY A 202 11.80 -9.29 19.15
C GLY A 202 10.31 -9.41 19.44
N GLN A 203 9.89 -8.80 20.54
CA GLN A 203 8.49 -8.51 20.87
C GLN A 203 8.35 -7.01 21.16
N ASN A 204 7.18 -6.44 20.90
CA ASN A 204 6.89 -5.02 21.14
C ASN A 204 7.84 -4.08 20.37
N ILE A 205 8.10 -4.40 19.10
CA ILE A 205 8.87 -3.53 18.22
C ILE A 205 7.92 -2.57 17.51
N GLN A 206 8.25 -1.28 17.48
CA GLN A 206 7.54 -0.30 16.65
C GLN A 206 8.51 0.33 15.66
N LEU A 207 8.40 -0.07 14.40
CA LEU A 207 9.23 0.45 13.31
C LEU A 207 8.51 1.60 12.61
N THR A 208 9.18 2.73 12.42
CA THR A 208 8.69 3.82 11.55
C THR A 208 9.67 4.08 10.41
N LEU A 209 9.16 4.03 9.17
CA LEU A 209 9.85 4.45 7.96
C LEU A 209 9.02 5.55 7.30
N ASP A 210 9.62 6.72 7.10
CA ASP A 210 8.95 7.90 6.53
C ASP A 210 9.84 8.56 5.48
N ASP A 211 9.31 8.77 4.28
CA ASP A 211 10.03 9.34 3.13
C ASP A 211 11.37 8.63 2.84
N CYS A 212 11.44 7.31 3.08
CA CYS A 212 12.65 6.52 2.90
C CYS A 212 12.72 5.88 1.50
N THR A 213 13.93 5.74 0.95
CA THR A 213 14.18 5.10 -0.35
C THR A 213 15.04 3.86 -0.20
N PHE A 214 14.61 2.76 -0.80
CA PHE A 214 15.29 1.47 -0.87
C PHE A 214 15.53 1.11 -2.33
N GLU A 215 16.77 1.27 -2.79
CA GLU A 215 17.11 1.17 -4.21
C GLU A 215 18.28 0.23 -4.48
N GLY A 216 18.09 -0.71 -5.42
CA GLY A 216 19.20 -1.52 -5.93
C GLY A 216 19.80 -2.49 -4.92
N ASN A 217 19.10 -2.80 -3.83
CA ASN A 217 19.57 -3.73 -2.82
C ASN A 217 19.44 -5.18 -3.30
N ILE A 218 20.32 -6.05 -2.82
CA ILE A 218 20.45 -7.44 -3.25
C ILE A 218 20.28 -8.36 -2.05
N CYS A 219 19.35 -9.31 -2.15
CA CYS A 219 19.14 -10.41 -1.22
C CYS A 219 19.70 -11.73 -1.80
N PRO A 220 20.91 -12.17 -1.42
CA PRO A 220 21.60 -13.24 -2.13
C PRO A 220 21.13 -14.68 -1.80
N ASP A 221 20.37 -14.92 -0.73
CA ASP A 221 20.04 -16.27 -0.25
C ASP A 221 18.58 -16.46 0.27
N GLN A 222 18.25 -17.69 0.68
CA GLN A 222 16.91 -18.33 0.72
C GLN A 222 15.77 -17.64 1.47
N ASP A 223 14.64 -17.48 0.78
CA ASP A 223 13.30 -17.16 1.29
C ASP A 223 13.26 -15.89 2.14
N LEU A 224 13.85 -14.81 1.66
CA LEU A 224 14.02 -13.58 2.44
C LEU A 224 13.15 -12.46 1.94
N SER A 225 12.92 -11.52 2.83
CA SER A 225 12.36 -10.23 2.48
C SER A 225 13.40 -9.13 2.62
N LEU A 226 13.16 -8.02 1.93
CA LEU A 226 13.95 -6.83 2.15
C LEU A 226 13.72 -6.34 3.58
N ILE A 227 12.46 -6.30 4.03
CA ILE A 227 12.04 -6.00 5.39
C ILE A 227 11.19 -7.15 5.94
N ASP A 228 11.59 -7.70 7.08
CA ASP A 228 10.95 -8.85 7.71
C ASP A 228 10.40 -8.48 9.11
N LEU A 229 9.08 -8.46 9.25
CA LEU A 229 8.38 -8.13 10.49
C LEU A 229 8.02 -9.44 11.20
N ALA A 230 8.75 -9.80 12.27
CA ALA A 230 8.40 -10.97 13.06
C ALA A 230 7.37 -10.66 14.15
N ILE A 231 7.11 -11.66 14.99
CA ILE A 231 6.04 -11.68 15.98
C ILE A 231 6.04 -10.45 16.89
N GLY A 232 4.88 -9.84 17.10
CA GLY A 232 4.72 -8.70 18.02
C GLY A 232 5.35 -7.40 17.52
N THR A 233 5.47 -7.25 16.20
CA THR A 233 5.96 -6.03 15.54
C THR A 233 4.79 -5.23 14.99
N THR A 234 4.79 -3.92 15.25
CA THR A 234 3.97 -2.96 14.51
C THR A 234 4.88 -2.09 13.65
N ALA A 235 4.50 -1.87 12.39
CA ALA A 235 5.31 -1.08 11.47
C ALA A 235 4.48 -0.06 10.69
N ALA A 236 5.00 1.15 10.58
CA ALA A 236 4.42 2.22 9.77
C ALA A 236 5.38 2.58 8.63
N PHE A 237 4.88 2.55 7.40
CA PHE A 237 5.60 2.92 6.19
C PHE A 237 4.84 4.07 5.53
N ASN A 238 5.44 5.26 5.51
CA ASN A 238 4.83 6.45 4.94
C ASN A 238 5.70 6.94 3.78
N ASN A 239 5.10 7.10 2.59
CA ASN A 239 5.75 7.70 1.42
C ASN A 239 7.09 7.06 1.03
N CYS A 240 7.27 5.78 1.33
CA CYS A 240 8.52 5.07 1.07
C CYS A 240 8.57 4.53 -0.36
N ILE A 241 9.77 4.50 -0.95
CA ILE A 241 10.02 3.97 -2.29
C ILE A 241 10.88 2.71 -2.19
N PHE A 242 10.42 1.63 -2.81
CA PHE A 242 11.14 0.36 -2.93
C PHE A 242 11.29 0.02 -4.40
N GLN A 243 12.48 0.23 -4.97
CA GLN A 243 12.69 0.02 -6.39
C GLN A 243 13.97 -0.73 -6.74
N GLN A 244 13.90 -1.53 -7.80
CA GLN A 244 15.07 -2.22 -8.37
C GLN A 244 15.80 -3.13 -7.37
N ASN A 245 15.11 -3.56 -6.30
CA ASN A 245 15.67 -4.51 -5.36
C ASN A 245 15.52 -5.92 -5.94
N ARG A 246 16.50 -6.77 -5.68
CA ARG A 246 16.54 -8.12 -6.24
C ARG A 246 16.91 -9.20 -5.25
N ALA A 247 16.28 -10.36 -5.39
CA ALA A 247 16.81 -11.60 -4.83
C ALA A 247 17.49 -12.45 -5.90
N THR A 248 18.65 -13.04 -5.57
CA THR A 248 19.36 -13.94 -6.50
C THR A 248 19.00 -15.42 -6.31
N GLN A 249 18.26 -15.76 -5.25
CA GLN A 249 17.82 -17.13 -4.98
C GLN A 249 16.46 -17.10 -4.26
N HIS A 250 15.55 -17.99 -4.66
CA HIS A 250 14.25 -18.21 -4.01
C HIS A 250 13.31 -17.00 -3.95
N SER A 251 12.11 -17.24 -3.39
CA SER A 251 11.06 -16.24 -3.28
C SER A 251 11.53 -15.03 -2.46
N PHE A 252 11.13 -13.85 -2.93
CA PHE A 252 11.46 -12.55 -2.39
C PHE A 252 10.19 -11.78 -2.05
N SER A 253 10.14 -11.17 -0.88
CA SER A 253 9.07 -10.22 -0.55
C SER A 253 9.71 -8.87 -0.21
N ILE A 254 9.18 -7.75 -0.68
CA ILE A 254 9.73 -6.46 -0.28
C ILE A 254 9.43 -6.22 1.20
N ILE A 255 8.16 -6.37 1.58
CA ILE A 255 7.73 -6.30 2.97
C ILE A 255 7.06 -7.63 3.32
N ARG A 256 7.57 -8.31 4.35
CA ARG A 256 6.99 -9.53 4.89
C ARG A 256 6.44 -9.30 6.29
N LEU A 257 5.21 -9.71 6.50
CA LEU A 257 4.55 -9.80 7.80
C LEU A 257 4.45 -11.28 8.19
N ASN A 258 4.91 -11.61 9.38
CA ASN A 258 4.73 -12.94 9.97
C ASN A 258 3.66 -12.89 11.07
N GLN A 259 3.41 -14.03 11.71
CA GLN A 259 2.43 -14.18 12.79
C GLN A 259 2.47 -13.04 13.82
N ASP A 260 1.30 -12.52 14.21
CA ASP A 260 1.09 -11.47 15.20
C ASP A 260 1.89 -10.17 14.92
N SER A 261 2.05 -9.82 13.64
CA SER A 261 2.58 -8.52 13.22
C SER A 261 1.50 -7.67 12.53
N ASP A 262 1.62 -6.36 12.62
CA ASP A 262 0.72 -5.42 11.94
C ASP A 262 1.53 -4.40 11.13
N ALA A 263 1.08 -4.11 9.90
CA ALA A 263 1.68 -3.05 9.09
C ALA A 263 0.64 -2.06 8.57
N ASP A 264 1.02 -0.79 8.63
CA ASP A 264 0.29 0.34 8.05
C ASP A 264 1.17 0.98 6.97
N ILE A 265 0.81 0.76 5.71
CA ILE A 265 1.58 1.15 4.53
C ILE A 265 0.78 2.20 3.77
N ARG A 266 1.29 3.43 3.71
CA ARG A 266 0.60 4.59 3.14
C ARG A 266 1.47 5.39 2.18
N GLY A 267 0.93 5.71 1.00
CA GLY A 267 1.63 6.62 0.07
C GLY A 267 2.88 6.01 -0.57
N CYS A 268 3.09 4.70 -0.43
CA CYS A 268 4.33 4.05 -0.83
C CYS A 268 4.34 3.71 -2.33
N VAL A 269 5.53 3.46 -2.86
CA VAL A 269 5.74 2.96 -4.23
C VAL A 269 6.65 1.74 -4.16
N ILE A 270 6.16 0.59 -4.61
CA ILE A 270 6.93 -0.66 -4.71
C ILE A 270 6.97 -1.06 -6.18
N ARG A 271 8.12 -0.92 -6.84
CA ARG A 271 8.19 -1.14 -8.29
C ARG A 271 9.48 -1.74 -8.81
N ASP A 272 9.39 -2.40 -9.96
CA ASP A 272 10.56 -2.90 -10.70
C ASP A 272 11.46 -3.80 -9.83
N ASN A 273 10.88 -4.54 -8.89
CA ASN A 273 11.62 -5.48 -8.05
C ASN A 273 11.55 -6.88 -8.65
N TYR A 274 12.59 -7.67 -8.38
CA TYR A 274 12.87 -8.88 -9.14
C TYR A 274 13.33 -10.05 -8.25
N ALA A 275 12.86 -11.26 -8.55
CA ALA A 275 13.40 -12.50 -7.99
C ALA A 275 13.95 -13.41 -9.10
N GLN A 276 15.16 -13.92 -8.91
CA GLN A 276 15.76 -14.85 -9.89
C GLN A 276 15.07 -16.23 -9.93
N SER A 277 14.45 -16.66 -8.83
CA SER A 277 13.70 -17.92 -8.75
C SER A 277 12.62 -17.77 -7.67
N GLY A 278 11.49 -18.46 -7.76
CA GLY A 278 10.38 -18.29 -6.80
C GLY A 278 9.57 -17.01 -7.03
N ALA A 279 8.77 -16.59 -6.04
CA ALA A 279 7.87 -15.45 -6.17
C ALA A 279 8.50 -14.11 -5.78
N CYS A 280 8.23 -13.06 -6.54
CA CYS A 280 8.52 -11.68 -6.13
C CYS A 280 7.23 -11.01 -5.65
N ASN A 281 7.06 -10.87 -4.34
CA ASN A 281 5.88 -10.24 -3.74
C ASN A 281 6.18 -8.81 -3.30
N GLY A 282 5.24 -7.89 -3.51
CA GLY A 282 5.34 -6.52 -3.00
C GLY A 282 5.19 -6.53 -1.49
N VAL A 283 3.98 -6.85 -1.03
CA VAL A 283 3.69 -7.09 0.39
C VAL A 283 3.20 -8.52 0.57
N ALA A 284 3.77 -9.25 1.53
CA ALA A 284 3.41 -10.63 1.79
C ALA A 284 3.10 -10.89 3.27
N ILE A 285 1.99 -11.57 3.54
CA ILE A 285 1.65 -12.11 4.85
C ILE A 285 1.87 -13.62 4.86
N TYR A 286 2.65 -14.12 5.82
CA TYR A 286 2.91 -15.54 6.07
C TYR A 286 2.60 -15.89 7.53
N GLY A 287 1.33 -15.78 7.91
CA GLY A 287 0.87 -16.00 9.28
C GLY A 287 0.05 -14.84 9.81
N ARG A 288 -0.67 -15.08 10.90
CA ARG A 288 -1.76 -14.26 11.45
C ARG A 288 -1.40 -12.80 11.71
N ALA A 289 -1.41 -12.00 10.65
CA ALA A 289 -0.99 -10.61 10.64
C ALA A 289 -2.09 -9.74 10.05
N SER A 290 -2.07 -8.45 10.37
CA SER A 290 -3.01 -7.47 9.82
C SER A 290 -2.29 -6.48 8.92
N LEU A 291 -2.96 -6.04 7.85
CA LEU A 291 -2.40 -5.10 6.90
C LEU A 291 -3.41 -4.00 6.57
N ASN A 292 -2.98 -2.75 6.71
CA ASN A 292 -3.63 -1.60 6.11
C ASN A 292 -2.73 -1.06 5.00
N LEU A 293 -3.16 -1.23 3.74
CA LEU A 293 -2.46 -0.74 2.56
C LEU A 293 -3.31 0.37 1.93
N SER A 294 -2.78 1.59 1.88
CA SER A 294 -3.52 2.71 1.30
C SER A 294 -2.68 3.65 0.46
N ASN A 295 -3.28 4.28 -0.55
CA ASN A 295 -2.61 5.28 -1.40
C ASN A 295 -1.27 4.77 -1.97
N THR A 296 -1.17 3.47 -2.25
CA THR A 296 0.10 2.80 -2.55
C THR A 296 0.07 2.23 -3.96
N THR A 297 1.18 2.37 -4.67
CA THR A 297 1.38 1.79 -6.00
C THR A 297 2.32 0.59 -5.89
N ILE A 298 1.89 -0.57 -6.40
CA ILE A 298 2.71 -1.77 -6.52
C ILE A 298 2.71 -2.24 -7.97
N GLU A 299 3.86 -2.18 -8.64
CA GLU A 299 3.93 -2.46 -10.07
C GLU A 299 5.19 -3.15 -10.56
N ASN A 300 5.07 -3.83 -11.71
CA ASN A 300 6.20 -4.44 -12.43
C ASN A 300 7.05 -5.38 -11.56
N LEU A 301 6.42 -6.19 -10.72
CA LEU A 301 7.10 -7.24 -9.97
C LEU A 301 7.32 -8.46 -10.88
N TRP A 302 8.54 -8.99 -10.89
CA TRP A 302 8.93 -10.03 -11.83
C TRP A 302 9.70 -11.18 -11.16
N ALA A 303 9.50 -12.39 -11.68
CA ALA A 303 10.37 -13.53 -11.38
C ALA A 303 10.67 -14.39 -12.62
N GLU A 304 11.88 -14.97 -12.70
CA GLU A 304 12.29 -15.81 -13.85
C GLU A 304 11.73 -17.24 -13.83
N GLU A 305 11.59 -17.86 -12.65
CA GLU A 305 11.10 -19.24 -12.50
C GLU A 305 10.05 -19.31 -11.40
N ASN A 306 8.74 -19.34 -11.75
CA ASN A 306 7.73 -19.28 -10.69
C ASN A 306 6.34 -19.90 -11.01
N PRO A 307 5.98 -21.03 -10.37
CA PRO A 307 4.61 -21.56 -10.45
C PRO A 307 3.57 -20.75 -9.65
N ASP A 308 3.98 -19.98 -8.63
CA ASP A 308 3.06 -19.29 -7.71
C ASP A 308 2.78 -17.82 -8.11
N GLY A 309 3.50 -17.26 -9.10
CA GLY A 309 3.38 -15.88 -9.57
C GLY A 309 3.99 -14.81 -8.63
N SER A 310 4.44 -13.69 -9.21
CA SER A 310 4.90 -12.45 -8.56
C SER A 310 3.67 -11.60 -8.24
N ASN A 311 3.30 -11.50 -6.96
CA ASN A 311 2.04 -10.90 -6.55
C ASN A 311 2.26 -9.51 -5.99
N ALA A 312 1.38 -8.56 -6.32
CA ALA A 312 1.45 -7.23 -5.70
C ALA A 312 1.23 -7.36 -4.17
N VAL A 313 0.17 -8.09 -3.80
CA VAL A 313 -0.12 -8.47 -2.41
C VAL A 313 -0.36 -9.99 -2.32
N PHE A 314 0.37 -10.66 -1.45
CA PHE A 314 0.21 -12.08 -1.15
C PHE A 314 -0.24 -12.28 0.29
N LEU A 315 -1.32 -13.04 0.51
CA LEU A 315 -1.90 -13.25 1.83
C LEU A 315 -2.00 -14.75 2.12
N GLN A 316 -1.36 -15.18 3.19
CA GLN A 316 -1.46 -16.53 3.72
C GLN A 316 -1.70 -16.49 5.24
N ASP A 317 -2.78 -17.15 5.70
CA ASP A 317 -3.15 -17.28 7.11
C ASP A 317 -3.26 -15.91 7.83
N TYR A 318 -3.95 -14.93 7.23
CA TYR A 318 -4.02 -13.54 7.70
C TYR A 318 -5.21 -13.25 8.62
N ASN A 319 -5.18 -12.11 9.33
CA ASN A 319 -6.29 -11.57 10.13
C ASN A 319 -7.14 -10.59 9.30
N ASP A 320 -7.03 -9.29 9.57
CA ASP A 320 -7.77 -8.25 8.85
C ASP A 320 -6.85 -7.57 7.82
N VAL A 321 -7.28 -7.55 6.57
CA VAL A 321 -6.56 -6.89 5.47
C VAL A 321 -7.47 -5.89 4.79
N SER A 322 -7.02 -4.64 4.71
CA SER A 322 -7.69 -3.56 3.99
C SER A 322 -6.75 -2.96 2.96
N ILE A 323 -7.17 -2.96 1.69
CA ILE A 323 -6.46 -2.37 0.55
C ILE A 323 -7.35 -1.25 0.00
N ARG A 324 -6.89 0.00 0.06
CA ARG A 324 -7.72 1.18 -0.25
C ARG A 324 -7.01 2.20 -1.11
N ASN A 325 -7.65 2.71 -2.16
CA ASN A 325 -7.06 3.74 -3.02
C ASN A 325 -5.65 3.36 -3.53
N CYS A 326 -5.49 2.13 -3.99
CA CYS A 326 -4.20 1.60 -4.44
C CYS A 326 -4.18 1.34 -5.94
N THR A 327 -2.98 1.22 -6.50
CA THR A 327 -2.78 0.80 -7.90
C THR A 327 -1.90 -0.45 -7.90
N LEU A 328 -2.43 -1.58 -8.36
CA LEU A 328 -1.75 -2.86 -8.46
C LEU A 328 -1.61 -3.23 -9.95
N ASN A 329 -0.44 -2.98 -10.53
CA ASN A 329 -0.30 -2.92 -11.98
C ASN A 329 0.82 -3.81 -12.54
N ASN A 330 0.57 -4.53 -13.63
CA ASN A 330 1.59 -5.30 -14.36
C ASN A 330 2.40 -6.28 -13.49
N ASN A 331 1.74 -6.97 -12.57
CA ASN A 331 2.31 -8.10 -11.81
C ASN A 331 1.78 -9.43 -12.38
N ASP A 332 2.17 -10.59 -11.83
CA ASP A 332 1.49 -11.84 -12.21
C ASP A 332 0.06 -11.91 -11.64
N ARG A 333 -0.14 -11.35 -10.44
CA ARG A 333 -1.45 -11.13 -9.80
C ARG A 333 -1.44 -9.82 -9.03
N GLY A 334 -2.59 -9.15 -8.96
CA GLY A 334 -2.76 -8.00 -8.08
C GLY A 334 -2.80 -8.46 -6.62
N VAL A 335 -3.83 -9.19 -6.25
CA VAL A 335 -3.99 -9.78 -4.91
C VAL A 335 -4.11 -11.28 -5.01
N TYR A 336 -3.34 -12.01 -4.21
CA TYR A 336 -3.51 -13.45 -4.03
C TYR A 336 -3.66 -13.81 -2.56
N ALA A 337 -4.88 -14.19 -2.17
CA ALA A 337 -5.21 -14.66 -0.83
C ALA A 337 -5.43 -16.18 -0.82
N LYS A 338 -4.91 -16.84 0.21
CA LYS A 338 -5.25 -18.23 0.54
C LYS A 338 -5.26 -18.37 2.06
N ASP A 339 -6.21 -19.10 2.58
CA ASP A 339 -6.24 -19.43 4.02
C ASP A 339 -6.25 -20.94 4.21
N VAL A 340 -5.79 -21.37 5.38
CA VAL A 340 -5.71 -22.78 5.78
C VAL A 340 -6.56 -23.06 7.03
N ASP A 341 -7.18 -22.05 7.68
CA ASP A 341 -8.02 -22.25 8.88
C ASP A 341 -9.40 -21.54 8.86
N ILE A 342 -10.41 -22.21 8.30
CA ILE A 342 -11.83 -21.79 8.27
C ILE A 342 -12.45 -21.41 9.63
N ASN A 343 -11.84 -21.75 10.76
CA ASN A 343 -12.47 -21.61 12.07
C ASN A 343 -12.18 -20.27 12.74
N GLN A 344 -11.42 -19.38 12.08
CA GLN A 344 -11.08 -18.06 12.57
C GLN A 344 -11.58 -17.02 11.57
N PRO A 345 -12.35 -16.01 11.99
CA PRO A 345 -12.81 -14.98 11.08
C PRO A 345 -11.60 -14.16 10.60
N ASN A 346 -11.36 -14.12 9.30
CA ASN A 346 -10.52 -13.13 8.66
C ASN A 346 -11.35 -12.30 7.67
N GLN A 347 -10.86 -11.13 7.32
CA GLN A 347 -11.55 -10.20 6.44
C GLN A 347 -10.59 -9.65 5.39
N LEU A 348 -11.04 -9.63 4.14
CA LEU A 348 -10.36 -8.98 3.03
C LEU A 348 -11.25 -7.90 2.46
N GLU A 349 -10.82 -6.64 2.58
CA GLU A 349 -11.45 -5.49 1.94
C GLU A 349 -10.53 -4.93 0.85
N ILE A 350 -11.06 -4.74 -0.35
CA ILE A 350 -10.38 -4.08 -1.47
C ILE A 350 -11.32 -3.00 -2.00
N ILE A 351 -10.96 -1.73 -1.80
CA ILE A 351 -11.86 -0.60 -2.03
C ILE A 351 -11.13 0.50 -2.80
N ASP A 352 -11.81 1.16 -3.74
CA ASP A 352 -11.26 2.28 -4.53
C ASP A 352 -9.93 1.93 -5.23
N THR A 353 -9.73 0.67 -5.65
CA THR A 353 -8.43 0.17 -6.10
C THR A 353 -8.42 -0.14 -7.60
N GLU A 354 -7.35 0.28 -8.27
CA GLU A 354 -7.07 -0.04 -9.66
C GLU A 354 -6.18 -1.29 -9.74
N ILE A 355 -6.63 -2.31 -10.47
CA ILE A 355 -5.96 -3.61 -10.60
C ILE A 355 -5.86 -3.92 -12.09
N ILE A 356 -4.72 -3.58 -12.68
CA ILE A 356 -4.59 -3.45 -14.13
C ILE A 356 -3.43 -4.30 -14.66
N GLY A 357 -3.64 -4.98 -15.80
CA GLY A 357 -2.54 -5.60 -16.53
C GLY A 357 -1.84 -6.75 -15.81
N ASN A 358 -2.46 -7.33 -14.76
CA ASN A 358 -1.82 -8.41 -14.02
C ASN A 358 -2.00 -9.74 -14.76
N THR A 359 -0.92 -10.24 -15.37
CA THR A 359 -0.94 -11.38 -16.28
C THR A 359 0.12 -12.41 -15.89
N HIS A 360 -0.25 -13.68 -15.87
CA HIS A 360 0.66 -14.77 -15.52
C HIS A 360 1.13 -15.53 -16.77
N SER A 361 2.45 -15.71 -16.93
CA SER A 361 3.04 -16.25 -18.17
C SER A 361 3.18 -17.77 -18.25
N ASP A 362 3.01 -18.51 -17.14
CA ASP A 362 3.23 -19.97 -17.07
C ASP A 362 1.93 -20.79 -17.24
N PRO A 363 1.98 -22.10 -17.56
CA PRO A 363 0.78 -22.91 -17.78
C PRO A 363 -0.08 -22.95 -16.50
N VAL A 364 -1.21 -22.26 -16.57
CA VAL A 364 -2.24 -22.01 -15.55
C VAL A 364 -2.04 -22.82 -14.25
N PRO A 365 -1.33 -22.26 -13.25
CA PRO A 365 -1.39 -22.82 -11.91
C PRO A 365 -2.83 -22.81 -11.41
N TYR A 366 -3.17 -23.77 -10.56
CA TYR A 366 -4.44 -23.78 -9.85
C TYR A 366 -4.23 -23.10 -8.49
N PRO A 367 -5.06 -22.11 -8.09
CA PRO A 367 -6.22 -21.56 -8.80
C PRO A 367 -5.85 -20.61 -9.96
N GLU A 368 -6.81 -20.42 -10.87
CA GLU A 368 -6.67 -19.54 -12.05
C GLU A 368 -6.17 -18.14 -11.61
N PRO A 369 -5.08 -17.62 -12.21
CA PRO A 369 -4.59 -16.27 -11.89
C PRO A 369 -5.66 -15.21 -12.16
N GLY A 370 -5.80 -14.24 -11.28
CA GLY A 370 -6.67 -13.09 -11.49
C GLY A 370 -6.00 -11.79 -11.05
N GLY A 371 -6.61 -10.67 -11.41
CA GLY A 371 -6.31 -9.39 -10.76
C GLY A 371 -6.51 -9.53 -9.25
N ILE A 372 -7.62 -10.15 -8.85
CA ILE A 372 -7.87 -10.61 -7.49
C ILE A 372 -8.10 -12.12 -7.51
N THR A 373 -7.35 -12.86 -6.69
CA THR A 373 -7.53 -14.31 -6.50
C THR A 373 -7.65 -14.61 -5.02
N PHE A 374 -8.69 -15.33 -4.63
CA PHE A 374 -8.81 -15.88 -3.29
C PHE A 374 -9.15 -17.37 -3.33
N GLY A 375 -8.38 -18.15 -2.58
CA GLY A 375 -8.54 -19.59 -2.46
C GLY A 375 -9.64 -20.00 -1.47
N PRO A 376 -9.74 -21.31 -1.19
CA PRO A 376 -10.65 -21.78 -0.17
C PRO A 376 -10.28 -21.19 1.20
N ASP A 377 -11.25 -21.24 2.08
CA ASP A 377 -11.16 -21.01 3.51
C ASP A 377 -10.89 -19.55 3.92
N VAL A 378 -10.98 -18.62 2.97
CA VAL A 378 -11.03 -17.18 3.21
C VAL A 378 -12.38 -16.79 3.81
N GLY A 379 -12.38 -15.92 4.81
CA GLY A 379 -13.55 -15.36 5.48
C GLY A 379 -14.32 -14.37 4.61
N ASN A 380 -14.72 -13.23 5.17
CA ASN A 380 -15.55 -12.27 4.43
C ASN A 380 -14.69 -11.47 3.44
N VAL A 381 -15.20 -11.33 2.21
CA VAL A 381 -14.54 -10.59 1.14
C VAL A 381 -15.44 -9.46 0.67
N VAL A 382 -14.91 -8.24 0.69
CA VAL A 382 -15.58 -7.04 0.16
C VAL A 382 -14.70 -6.43 -0.91
N ILE A 383 -15.21 -6.33 -2.13
CA ILE A 383 -14.55 -5.68 -3.26
C ILE A 383 -15.50 -4.57 -3.73
N ASP A 384 -15.12 -3.31 -3.53
CA ASP A 384 -16.01 -2.18 -3.81
C ASP A 384 -15.30 -1.07 -4.61
N ASN A 385 -16.00 -0.48 -5.57
CA ASN A 385 -15.51 0.65 -6.37
C ASN A 385 -14.11 0.43 -6.98
N CYS A 386 -13.86 -0.78 -7.50
CA CYS A 386 -12.57 -1.15 -8.08
C CYS A 386 -12.60 -1.15 -9.62
N VAL A 387 -11.49 -0.78 -10.24
CA VAL A 387 -11.25 -0.95 -11.69
C VAL A 387 -10.36 -2.15 -11.89
N ILE A 388 -10.88 -3.22 -12.50
CA ILE A 388 -10.20 -4.50 -12.67
C ILE A 388 -10.10 -4.79 -14.16
N GLN A 389 -8.98 -4.40 -14.75
CA GLN A 389 -8.84 -4.26 -16.19
C GLN A 389 -7.64 -5.00 -16.78
N ASP A 390 -7.81 -5.60 -17.95
CA ASP A 390 -6.71 -6.17 -18.75
C ASP A 390 -5.84 -7.19 -17.99
N ASN A 391 -6.41 -7.88 -16.99
CA ASN A 391 -5.74 -8.95 -16.25
C ASN A 391 -5.96 -10.31 -16.93
N TYR A 392 -5.29 -11.36 -16.46
CA TYR A 392 -5.55 -12.72 -16.95
C TYR A 392 -7.02 -13.15 -16.73
N SER A 393 -7.51 -13.03 -15.50
CA SER A 393 -8.94 -13.00 -15.14
C SER A 393 -9.16 -11.82 -14.20
N GLY A 394 -10.39 -11.32 -14.06
CA GLY A 394 -10.66 -10.19 -13.17
C GLY A 394 -10.64 -10.60 -11.70
N ILE A 395 -11.74 -11.18 -11.23
CA ILE A 395 -11.92 -11.70 -9.87
C ILE A 395 -12.07 -13.21 -9.94
N VAL A 396 -11.25 -13.94 -9.19
CA VAL A 396 -11.29 -15.40 -9.10
C VAL A 396 -11.43 -15.83 -7.65
N GLY A 397 -12.44 -16.65 -7.39
CA GLY A 397 -12.73 -17.20 -6.10
C GLY A 397 -13.20 -18.65 -6.18
N GLU A 398 -12.57 -19.54 -5.43
CA GLU A 398 -12.92 -20.97 -5.42
C GLU A 398 -12.95 -21.55 -4.01
N GLY A 399 -13.94 -22.41 -3.73
CA GLY A 399 -13.98 -23.23 -2.51
C GLY A 399 -15.03 -22.78 -1.49
N SER A 400 -14.71 -22.92 -0.20
CA SER A 400 -15.53 -22.44 0.92
C SER A 400 -15.03 -21.07 1.36
N CYS A 401 -15.83 -20.01 1.25
CA CYS A 401 -15.51 -18.72 1.85
C CYS A 401 -16.62 -18.24 2.79
N GLY A 402 -16.38 -17.14 3.50
CA GLY A 402 -17.40 -16.31 4.14
C GLY A 402 -18.28 -15.58 3.11
N ASP A 403 -18.98 -14.54 3.54
CA ASP A 403 -19.79 -13.73 2.63
C ASP A 403 -18.90 -12.98 1.65
N ILE A 404 -19.31 -12.94 0.37
CA ILE A 404 -18.59 -12.24 -0.70
C ILE A 404 -19.51 -11.16 -1.26
N ILE A 405 -19.06 -9.91 -1.21
CA ILE A 405 -19.74 -8.76 -1.80
C ILE A 405 -18.81 -8.12 -2.83
N VAL A 406 -19.28 -8.05 -4.07
CA VAL A 406 -18.63 -7.31 -5.15
C VAL A 406 -19.58 -6.20 -5.58
N SER A 407 -19.20 -4.94 -5.39
CA SER A 407 -20.03 -3.78 -5.73
C SER A 407 -19.28 -2.66 -6.44
N HIS A 408 -19.96 -1.89 -7.28
CA HIS A 408 -19.42 -0.71 -7.97
C HIS A 408 -18.14 -1.00 -8.79
N CYS A 409 -17.92 -2.25 -9.19
CA CYS A 409 -16.70 -2.64 -9.89
C CYS A 409 -16.85 -2.53 -11.41
N LEU A 410 -15.84 -1.94 -12.04
CA LEU A 410 -15.65 -1.98 -13.49
C LEU A 410 -14.66 -3.10 -13.83
N VAL A 411 -15.15 -4.20 -14.40
CA VAL A 411 -14.35 -5.40 -14.70
C VAL A 411 -14.31 -5.62 -16.20
N THR A 412 -13.20 -5.23 -16.83
CA THR A 412 -13.14 -5.13 -18.31
C THR A 412 -11.86 -5.64 -18.94
N GLY A 413 -11.94 -6.06 -20.21
CA GLY A 413 -10.77 -6.38 -21.02
C GLY A 413 -9.92 -7.58 -20.55
N ASN A 414 -10.37 -8.32 -19.53
CA ASN A 414 -9.60 -9.43 -18.99
C ASN A 414 -9.49 -10.57 -20.02
N GLU A 415 -8.33 -11.22 -20.10
CA GLU A 415 -8.00 -12.25 -21.09
C GLU A 415 -8.86 -13.51 -20.98
N ARG A 416 -9.58 -13.68 -19.85
CA ARG A 416 -10.50 -14.79 -19.60
C ARG A 416 -11.82 -14.28 -19.02
N LYS A 417 -12.15 -14.59 -17.76
CA LYS A 417 -13.45 -14.19 -17.17
C LYS A 417 -13.29 -12.86 -16.45
N GLY A 418 -14.36 -12.05 -16.45
CA GLY A 418 -14.45 -10.90 -15.56
C GLY A 418 -14.53 -11.38 -14.10
N ILE A 419 -15.54 -12.16 -13.78
CA ILE A 419 -15.73 -12.76 -12.45
C ILE A 419 -15.88 -14.27 -12.58
N LEU A 420 -15.11 -15.04 -11.82
CA LEU A 420 -15.23 -16.48 -11.66
C LEU A 420 -15.37 -16.79 -10.17
N LEU A 421 -16.57 -17.17 -9.74
CA LEU A 421 -16.86 -17.56 -8.35
C LEU A 421 -17.50 -18.94 -8.34
N ASN A 422 -16.77 -19.93 -7.83
CA ASN A 422 -17.23 -21.32 -7.72
C ASN A 422 -17.25 -21.77 -6.25
N TYR A 423 -18.44 -21.76 -5.65
CA TYR A 423 -18.64 -21.87 -4.21
C TYR A 423 -19.66 -22.92 -3.82
N SER A 424 -19.40 -23.60 -2.70
CA SER A 424 -20.32 -24.59 -2.13
C SER A 424 -20.44 -24.46 -0.60
N ASN A 425 -20.51 -23.23 -0.09
CA ASN A 425 -20.81 -22.97 1.32
C ASN A 425 -22.29 -22.57 1.50
N PRO A 426 -23.16 -23.43 2.05
CA PRO A 426 -24.59 -23.12 2.21
C PRO A 426 -24.88 -22.06 3.27
N ASP A 427 -23.90 -21.73 4.13
CA ASP A 427 -24.03 -20.76 5.22
C ASP A 427 -23.52 -19.36 4.84
N SER A 428 -23.06 -19.16 3.60
CA SER A 428 -22.54 -17.90 3.09
C SER A 428 -23.25 -17.47 1.81
N THR A 429 -23.21 -16.17 1.55
CA THR A 429 -23.86 -15.54 0.39
C THR A 429 -22.83 -14.90 -0.53
N VAL A 430 -23.16 -14.88 -1.82
CA VAL A 430 -22.37 -14.16 -2.82
C VAL A 430 -23.30 -13.16 -3.50
N GLU A 431 -22.97 -11.89 -3.37
CA GLU A 431 -23.69 -10.79 -4.00
C GLU A 431 -22.75 -9.99 -4.90
N VAL A 432 -23.05 -10.01 -6.20
CA VAL A 432 -22.44 -9.13 -7.19
C VAL A 432 -23.51 -8.10 -7.57
N ARG A 433 -23.29 -6.83 -7.24
CA ARG A 433 -24.29 -5.78 -7.48
C ARG A 433 -23.67 -4.52 -8.05
N ASN A 434 -24.43 -3.75 -8.83
CA ASN A 434 -23.97 -2.47 -9.36
C ASN A 434 -22.59 -2.59 -10.01
N CYS A 435 -22.37 -3.60 -10.87
CA CYS A 435 -21.08 -3.83 -11.53
C CYS A 435 -21.23 -3.73 -13.04
N THR A 436 -20.15 -3.34 -13.73
CA THR A 436 -20.05 -3.38 -15.19
C THR A 436 -19.02 -4.43 -15.57
N LEU A 437 -19.48 -5.55 -16.11
CA LEU A 437 -18.65 -6.69 -16.54
C LEU A 437 -18.65 -6.73 -18.07
N ALA A 438 -17.68 -6.02 -18.67
CA ALA A 438 -17.70 -5.77 -20.11
C ALA A 438 -16.43 -6.18 -20.83
N ASP A 439 -16.57 -6.64 -22.07
CA ASP A 439 -15.43 -6.92 -22.95
C ASP A 439 -14.38 -7.89 -22.38
N ASN A 440 -14.79 -8.86 -21.55
CA ASN A 440 -13.92 -9.95 -21.12
C ASN A 440 -13.91 -11.04 -22.19
N HIS A 441 -12.77 -11.72 -22.39
CA HIS A 441 -12.60 -12.63 -23.52
C HIS A 441 -13.46 -13.89 -23.44
N GLU A 442 -13.56 -14.51 -22.26
CA GLU A 442 -14.38 -15.69 -22.03
C GLU A 442 -15.79 -15.28 -21.57
N MET A 443 -15.93 -14.90 -20.30
CA MET A 443 -17.24 -14.61 -19.72
C MET A 443 -17.24 -13.31 -18.92
N GLY A 444 -18.39 -12.64 -18.85
CA GLY A 444 -18.57 -11.52 -17.91
C GLY A 444 -18.56 -12.03 -16.47
N ALA A 445 -19.43 -12.99 -16.15
CA ALA A 445 -19.48 -13.65 -14.86
C ALA A 445 -19.73 -15.16 -14.99
N ASP A 446 -19.00 -15.98 -14.27
CA ASP A 446 -19.27 -17.40 -14.07
C ASP A 446 -19.50 -17.65 -12.57
N LEU A 447 -20.77 -17.72 -12.17
CA LEU A 447 -21.20 -17.81 -10.78
C LEU A 447 -21.86 -19.16 -10.53
N SER A 448 -21.09 -20.08 -9.95
CA SER A 448 -21.52 -21.46 -9.71
C SER A 448 -21.57 -21.73 -8.22
N GLY A 449 -22.75 -22.11 -7.71
CA GLY A 449 -22.95 -22.36 -6.29
C GLY A 449 -24.39 -22.20 -5.83
N ASP A 450 -24.59 -22.34 -4.53
CA ASP A 450 -25.85 -21.98 -3.86
C ASP A 450 -25.81 -20.48 -3.47
N TRP A 451 -26.96 -19.81 -3.49
CA TRP A 451 -27.12 -18.41 -3.02
C TRP A 451 -26.27 -17.35 -3.72
N MET A 452 -26.15 -17.45 -5.05
CA MET A 452 -25.49 -16.47 -5.91
C MET A 452 -26.50 -15.42 -6.42
N LEU A 453 -26.31 -14.15 -6.08
CA LEU A 453 -27.11 -13.02 -6.57
C LEU A 453 -26.25 -12.12 -7.48
N LEU A 454 -26.77 -11.87 -8.69
CA LEU A 454 -26.26 -10.85 -9.60
C LEU A 454 -27.35 -9.79 -9.81
N LYS A 455 -27.09 -8.55 -9.43
CA LYS A 455 -28.12 -7.49 -9.37
C LYS A 455 -27.64 -6.16 -9.93
N ASN A 456 -28.53 -5.33 -10.50
CA ASN A 456 -28.25 -3.95 -10.92
C ASN A 456 -27.01 -3.79 -11.82
N SER A 457 -26.62 -4.83 -12.56
CA SER A 457 -25.32 -4.90 -13.22
C SER A 457 -25.47 -4.91 -14.74
N ILE A 458 -24.42 -4.49 -15.44
CA ILE A 458 -24.35 -4.55 -16.90
C ILE A 458 -23.32 -5.61 -17.30
N ILE A 459 -23.74 -6.55 -18.14
CA ILE A 459 -22.92 -7.66 -18.64
C ILE A 459 -22.99 -7.61 -20.16
N TRP A 460 -21.96 -7.06 -20.81
CA TRP A 460 -22.03 -6.65 -22.21
C TRP A 460 -20.70 -6.78 -22.97
N GLY A 461 -20.72 -7.16 -24.25
CA GLY A 461 -19.51 -7.18 -25.09
C GLY A 461 -18.52 -8.31 -24.78
N ASN A 462 -18.88 -9.24 -23.89
CA ASN A 462 -18.02 -10.38 -23.53
C ASN A 462 -17.94 -11.37 -24.69
N PHE A 463 -16.75 -11.83 -25.04
CA PHE A 463 -16.51 -12.41 -26.36
C PHE A 463 -17.12 -13.81 -26.57
N HIS A 464 -17.18 -14.65 -25.54
CA HIS A 464 -17.86 -15.95 -25.60
C HIS A 464 -19.27 -15.94 -24.99
N ARG A 465 -19.47 -15.46 -23.75
CA ARG A 465 -20.79 -15.47 -23.08
C ARG A 465 -20.90 -14.36 -22.03
N GLY A 466 -22.10 -13.83 -21.80
CA GLY A 466 -22.35 -12.94 -20.67
C GLY A 466 -22.22 -13.65 -19.31
N ILE A 467 -23.09 -14.63 -19.06
CA ILE A 467 -23.24 -15.28 -17.74
C ILE A 467 -23.13 -16.81 -17.83
N GLY A 468 -22.26 -17.39 -17.01
CA GLY A 468 -22.12 -18.82 -16.68
C GLY A 468 -22.75 -19.18 -15.33
N GLY A 469 -22.81 -20.49 -15.04
CA GLY A 469 -23.35 -21.00 -13.78
C GLY A 469 -24.88 -20.88 -13.61
N ASN A 470 -25.33 -20.73 -12.36
CA ASN A 470 -26.74 -20.76 -11.95
C ASN A 470 -27.15 -19.65 -10.95
N PRO A 471 -26.74 -18.39 -11.12
CA PRO A 471 -27.13 -17.31 -10.23
C PRO A 471 -28.61 -16.93 -10.39
N VAL A 472 -29.14 -16.21 -9.38
CA VAL A 472 -30.34 -15.38 -9.54
C VAL A 472 -29.89 -14.05 -10.12
N VAL A 473 -30.40 -13.69 -11.29
CA VAL A 473 -30.02 -12.45 -11.98
C VAL A 473 -31.22 -11.52 -12.03
N SER A 474 -31.15 -10.35 -11.41
CA SER A 474 -32.26 -9.39 -11.39
C SER A 474 -31.83 -7.97 -11.70
N TYR A 475 -32.66 -7.22 -12.41
CA TYR A 475 -32.39 -5.83 -12.79
C TYR A 475 -31.01 -5.66 -13.44
N CYS A 476 -30.61 -6.60 -14.30
CA CYS A 476 -29.36 -6.52 -15.05
C CYS A 476 -29.62 -6.30 -16.54
N ASN A 477 -28.69 -5.63 -17.22
CA ASN A 477 -28.64 -5.62 -18.67
C ASN A 477 -27.66 -6.70 -19.14
N VAL A 478 -28.16 -7.74 -19.81
CA VAL A 478 -27.37 -8.91 -20.19
C VAL A 478 -27.43 -9.10 -21.70
N GLU A 479 -26.28 -9.02 -22.36
CA GLU A 479 -26.16 -9.35 -23.78
C GLU A 479 -26.65 -10.79 -24.04
N GLU A 480 -27.43 -10.97 -25.10
CA GLU A 480 -28.14 -12.22 -25.44
C GLU A 480 -29.29 -12.61 -24.47
N GLY A 481 -29.47 -11.87 -23.38
CA GLY A 481 -30.54 -12.04 -22.40
C GLY A 481 -30.31 -13.14 -21.37
N TRP A 482 -31.19 -13.20 -20.37
CA TRP A 482 -31.13 -14.19 -19.29
C TRP A 482 -32.41 -15.03 -19.22
N GLY A 483 -32.26 -16.37 -19.31
CA GLY A 483 -33.37 -17.33 -19.24
C GLY A 483 -33.53 -18.03 -17.90
N GLY A 484 -32.68 -17.73 -16.92
CA GLY A 484 -32.72 -18.31 -15.57
C GLY A 484 -33.63 -17.53 -14.60
N PRO A 485 -33.50 -17.77 -13.28
CA PRO A 485 -34.31 -17.09 -12.27
C PRO A 485 -33.93 -15.62 -12.10
N GLY A 486 -34.90 -14.84 -11.62
CA GLY A 486 -34.80 -13.40 -11.36
C GLY A 486 -35.70 -12.57 -12.28
N ALA A 487 -35.78 -11.26 -12.04
CA ALA A 487 -36.75 -10.37 -12.68
C ALA A 487 -36.13 -9.02 -13.06
N GLY A 488 -36.80 -8.27 -13.96
CA GLY A 488 -36.37 -6.91 -14.32
C GLY A 488 -35.15 -6.83 -15.25
N ASN A 489 -34.67 -7.96 -15.77
CA ASN A 489 -33.54 -7.97 -16.70
C ASN A 489 -33.93 -7.46 -18.09
N ILE A 490 -33.01 -6.73 -18.71
CA ILE A 490 -33.12 -6.21 -20.07
C ILE A 490 -31.97 -6.76 -20.93
N ASN A 491 -32.10 -6.63 -22.26
CA ASN A 491 -31.08 -6.98 -23.23
C ASN A 491 -31.15 -5.95 -24.35
N VAL A 492 -30.42 -4.87 -24.16
CA VAL A 492 -30.38 -3.72 -25.06
C VAL A 492 -28.99 -3.10 -24.96
N ASP A 493 -28.51 -2.47 -26.04
CA ASP A 493 -27.23 -1.78 -26.02
C ASP A 493 -27.16 -0.79 -24.84
N PRO A 494 -26.18 -0.91 -23.92
CA PRO A 494 -26.03 -0.02 -22.78
C PRO A 494 -25.63 1.40 -23.20
N LEU A 495 -25.21 1.64 -24.44
CA LEU A 495 -24.79 2.95 -24.93
C LEU A 495 -23.70 3.56 -24.03
N PHE A 496 -22.61 2.82 -23.83
CA PHE A 496 -21.41 3.35 -23.20
C PHE A 496 -20.77 4.45 -24.07
N ALA A 497 -20.12 5.41 -23.43
CA ALA A 497 -19.48 6.54 -24.11
C ALA A 497 -18.33 6.12 -25.04
N ALA A 498 -17.45 5.24 -24.56
CA ALA A 498 -16.28 4.74 -25.29
C ALA A 498 -15.93 3.31 -24.83
N GLN A 499 -16.80 2.35 -25.19
CA GLN A 499 -16.60 0.92 -24.91
C GLN A 499 -15.36 0.35 -25.63
N GLY A 500 -14.67 -0.58 -24.97
CA GLY A 500 -13.66 -1.43 -25.60
C GLY A 500 -14.26 -2.51 -26.50
N TYR A 501 -13.40 -3.31 -27.14
CA TYR A 501 -13.82 -4.53 -27.84
C TYR A 501 -12.64 -5.45 -28.18
N TRP A 502 -12.95 -6.74 -28.30
CA TRP A 502 -12.01 -7.73 -28.83
C TRP A 502 -12.02 -7.78 -30.36
N ASN A 503 -10.86 -7.52 -30.99
CA ASN A 503 -10.68 -7.71 -32.42
C ASN A 503 -10.56 -9.21 -32.74
N ARG A 504 -11.71 -9.87 -33.00
CA ARG A 504 -11.83 -11.31 -33.30
C ARG A 504 -10.78 -11.87 -34.27
N PRO A 505 -10.53 -11.26 -35.46
CA PRO A 505 -9.51 -11.76 -36.38
C PRO A 505 -8.08 -11.75 -35.82
N LEU A 506 -7.76 -10.78 -34.97
CA LEU A 506 -6.41 -10.60 -34.44
C LEU A 506 -6.22 -11.18 -33.03
N ASN A 507 -7.32 -11.47 -32.34
CA ASN A 507 -7.35 -11.87 -30.93
C ASN A 507 -6.60 -10.87 -30.03
N ILE A 508 -6.88 -9.58 -30.23
CA ILE A 508 -6.28 -8.46 -29.49
C ILE A 508 -7.41 -7.63 -28.87
N MET A 509 -7.27 -7.27 -27.60
CA MET A 509 -8.17 -6.35 -26.90
C MET A 509 -7.88 -4.91 -27.34
N VAL A 510 -8.93 -4.15 -27.65
CA VAL A 510 -8.89 -2.69 -27.74
C VAL A 510 -9.58 -2.18 -26.49
N SER A 511 -8.82 -1.72 -25.50
CA SER A 511 -9.33 -1.24 -24.22
C SER A 511 -10.32 -0.09 -24.42
N GLY A 512 -11.36 -0.06 -23.59
CA GLY A 512 -12.31 1.05 -23.55
C GLY A 512 -11.74 2.22 -22.74
N ASP A 513 -12.16 3.42 -23.08
CA ASP A 513 -11.73 4.64 -22.40
C ASP A 513 -12.79 5.13 -21.38
N ASP A 514 -14.07 4.80 -21.61
CA ASP A 514 -15.17 5.37 -20.84
C ASP A 514 -16.44 4.49 -20.87
N TYR A 515 -16.74 3.86 -19.73
CA TYR A 515 -17.91 3.00 -19.54
C TYR A 515 -19.09 3.72 -18.88
N HIS A 516 -19.06 5.05 -18.76
CA HIS A 516 -20.25 5.78 -18.32
C HIS A 516 -21.35 5.69 -19.38
N LEU A 517 -22.60 5.66 -18.92
CA LEU A 517 -23.79 5.60 -19.76
C LEU A 517 -24.02 6.93 -20.47
N LYS A 518 -24.20 6.94 -21.79
CA LYS A 518 -24.56 8.17 -22.51
C LYS A 518 -25.85 8.78 -21.97
N SER A 519 -25.90 10.11 -21.92
CA SER A 519 -27.09 10.83 -21.48
C SER A 519 -27.25 12.18 -22.17
N GLU A 520 -28.46 12.43 -22.71
CA GLU A 520 -28.86 13.74 -23.21
C GLU A 520 -28.96 14.81 -22.10
N ALA A 521 -29.07 14.40 -20.84
CA ALA A 521 -29.16 15.28 -19.67
C ALA A 521 -27.81 15.47 -18.95
N GLY A 522 -26.84 14.60 -19.21
CA GLY A 522 -25.50 14.69 -18.67
C GLY A 522 -24.93 13.34 -18.25
N ARG A 523 -23.83 12.96 -18.87
CA ARG A 523 -22.94 11.88 -18.44
C ARG A 523 -21.71 12.47 -17.74
N TYR A 524 -21.22 11.82 -16.69
CA TYR A 524 -20.02 12.26 -15.99
C TYR A 524 -18.76 11.99 -16.83
N GLU A 525 -17.83 12.94 -16.86
CA GLU A 525 -16.52 12.79 -17.49
C GLU A 525 -15.43 13.03 -16.44
N VAL A 526 -14.65 11.99 -16.16
CA VAL A 526 -13.74 11.93 -15.01
C VAL A 526 -12.60 12.96 -15.11
N ASN A 527 -12.02 13.18 -16.29
CA ASN A 527 -10.83 14.03 -16.42
C ASN A 527 -11.11 15.52 -16.17
N SER A 528 -12.32 15.98 -16.51
CA SER A 528 -12.75 17.36 -16.34
C SER A 528 -13.68 17.57 -15.14
N GLY A 529 -14.24 16.49 -14.57
CA GLY A 529 -15.27 16.55 -13.54
C GLY A 529 -16.55 17.25 -14.02
N ALA A 530 -16.81 17.24 -15.33
CA ALA A 530 -17.93 17.93 -15.96
C ALA A 530 -19.02 16.95 -16.42
N TRP A 531 -20.22 17.49 -16.63
CA TRP A 531 -21.34 16.79 -17.24
C TRP A 531 -21.35 17.05 -18.75
N ILE A 532 -21.22 15.99 -19.54
CA ILE A 532 -21.25 16.03 -21.01
C ILE A 532 -22.63 15.62 -21.50
N LEU A 533 -23.21 16.43 -22.40
CA LEU A 533 -24.49 16.09 -23.04
C LEU A 533 -24.22 15.24 -24.28
N ASP A 534 -24.74 14.03 -24.29
CA ASP A 534 -24.68 13.12 -25.42
C ASP A 534 -25.89 13.31 -26.36
N ASP A 535 -25.89 12.62 -27.50
CA ASP A 535 -26.95 12.68 -28.52
C ASP A 535 -28.07 11.64 -28.33
N GLU A 536 -27.90 10.76 -27.35
CA GLU A 536 -28.84 9.71 -26.97
C GLU A 536 -28.67 9.37 -25.49
N SER A 537 -29.75 8.89 -24.87
CA SER A 537 -29.72 8.42 -23.48
C SER A 537 -29.73 6.90 -23.44
N SER A 538 -28.86 6.35 -22.59
CA SER A 538 -28.79 4.93 -22.34
C SER A 538 -30.11 4.38 -21.80
N PRO A 539 -30.58 3.22 -22.29
CA PRO A 539 -31.72 2.52 -21.70
C PRO A 539 -31.39 1.86 -20.36
N CYS A 540 -30.16 1.94 -19.86
CA CYS A 540 -29.76 1.44 -18.55
C CYS A 540 -29.86 2.49 -17.44
N ILE A 541 -30.18 3.73 -17.79
CA ILE A 541 -30.43 4.81 -16.83
C ILE A 541 -31.80 4.59 -16.16
N ASP A 542 -31.87 4.73 -14.83
CA ASP A 542 -33.05 4.55 -13.97
C ASP A 542 -33.71 3.14 -14.03
N MET A 543 -32.90 2.12 -14.32
CA MET A 543 -33.40 0.77 -14.59
C MET A 543 -33.03 -0.30 -13.56
N GLY A 544 -32.29 0.04 -12.50
CA GLY A 544 -32.02 -0.86 -11.37
C GLY A 544 -33.25 -1.19 -10.52
N ASP A 545 -33.09 -1.97 -9.45
CA ASP A 545 -34.21 -2.41 -8.63
C ASP A 545 -34.98 -1.22 -8.03
N PRO A 546 -36.31 -1.12 -8.25
CA PRO A 546 -37.12 -0.03 -7.71
C PRO A 546 -37.22 -0.01 -6.18
N ASN A 547 -36.73 -1.03 -5.47
CA ASN A 547 -36.67 -1.06 -4.01
C ASN A 547 -35.33 -0.57 -3.45
N ASP A 548 -34.31 -0.41 -4.29
CA ASP A 548 -33.02 0.13 -3.84
C ASP A 548 -33.10 1.65 -3.73
N ALA A 549 -32.37 2.20 -2.77
CA ALA A 549 -32.30 3.64 -2.58
C ALA A 549 -31.39 4.26 -3.66
N VAL A 550 -31.74 5.47 -4.10
CA VAL A 550 -30.96 6.23 -5.10
C VAL A 550 -29.58 6.66 -4.56
N LEU A 551 -29.44 6.79 -3.24
CA LEU A 551 -28.19 7.11 -2.53
C LEU A 551 -27.47 8.33 -3.14
N ASP A 552 -26.23 8.15 -3.60
CA ASP A 552 -25.34 9.25 -4.02
C ASP A 552 -25.51 9.63 -5.50
N GLU A 553 -26.48 9.04 -6.22
CA GLU A 553 -26.75 9.48 -7.60
C GLU A 553 -27.18 10.97 -7.64
N PRO A 554 -26.69 11.74 -8.63
CA PRO A 554 -26.90 13.16 -8.66
C PRO A 554 -28.37 13.50 -8.98
N TYR A 555 -28.80 14.70 -8.56
CA TYR A 555 -30.10 15.26 -8.94
C TYR A 555 -30.36 15.14 -10.45
N GLY A 556 -31.54 14.61 -10.78
CA GLY A 556 -31.93 14.24 -12.13
C GLY A 556 -31.86 12.75 -12.43
N SER A 557 -31.82 11.87 -11.41
CA SER A 557 -31.76 10.40 -11.53
C SER A 557 -33.13 9.71 -11.59
N GLY A 558 -34.21 10.46 -11.83
CA GLY A 558 -35.55 9.90 -12.09
C GLY A 558 -36.15 9.00 -10.99
N GLY A 559 -35.58 8.99 -9.79
CA GLY A 559 -36.08 8.24 -8.64
C GLY A 559 -35.73 6.75 -8.60
N ARG A 560 -34.85 6.25 -9.48
CA ARG A 560 -34.36 4.86 -9.48
C ARG A 560 -32.90 4.84 -9.89
N ILE A 561 -32.13 3.91 -9.31
CA ILE A 561 -30.71 3.80 -9.64
C ILE A 561 -30.48 3.38 -11.09
N ASN A 562 -29.36 3.82 -11.65
CA ASN A 562 -28.80 3.30 -12.89
C ASN A 562 -28.31 1.85 -12.70
N MET A 563 -28.28 1.07 -13.78
CA MET A 563 -27.53 -0.20 -13.78
C MET A 563 -26.03 0.06 -14.02
N GLY A 564 -25.18 -0.83 -13.51
CA GLY A 564 -23.73 -0.83 -13.76
C GLY A 564 -22.90 -0.23 -12.61
N CYS A 565 -21.58 -0.17 -12.80
CA CYS A 565 -20.60 0.27 -11.78
C CYS A 565 -20.83 1.67 -11.21
N TYR A 566 -21.43 2.57 -11.99
CA TYR A 566 -21.67 3.95 -11.57
C TYR A 566 -23.05 4.17 -10.94
N GLY A 567 -23.96 3.18 -11.00
CA GLY A 567 -25.26 3.29 -10.32
C GLY A 567 -25.08 3.32 -8.81
N GLU A 568 -25.91 4.09 -8.10
CA GLU A 568 -25.74 4.45 -6.67
C GLU A 568 -24.56 5.41 -6.35
N THR A 569 -23.86 5.94 -7.35
CA THR A 569 -22.67 6.80 -7.13
C THR A 569 -22.85 8.23 -7.64
N GLU A 570 -22.01 9.16 -7.17
CA GLU A 570 -21.97 10.56 -7.65
C GLU A 570 -21.68 10.70 -9.16
N GLN A 571 -21.20 9.62 -9.81
CA GLN A 571 -20.85 9.58 -11.23
C GLN A 571 -21.98 9.02 -12.11
N ALA A 572 -23.11 8.62 -11.52
CA ALA A 572 -24.28 8.14 -12.24
C ALA A 572 -24.77 9.17 -13.28
N SER A 573 -25.08 8.68 -14.48
CA SER A 573 -25.58 9.53 -15.57
C SER A 573 -27.02 9.96 -15.32
N LYS A 574 -27.39 11.16 -15.77
CA LYS A 574 -28.67 11.80 -15.45
C LYS A 574 -29.77 11.44 -16.45
N THR A 575 -31.01 11.44 -15.99
CA THR A 575 -32.22 11.38 -16.82
C THR A 575 -32.75 12.76 -17.18
N ASP A 576 -32.63 13.73 -16.28
CA ASP A 576 -33.13 15.09 -16.50
C ASP A 576 -32.17 16.17 -15.99
N ILE A 577 -32.31 17.37 -16.54
CA ILE A 577 -31.61 18.57 -16.09
C ILE A 577 -32.54 19.29 -15.11
N CYS A 578 -32.33 19.09 -13.80
CA CYS A 578 -33.13 19.79 -12.79
C CYS A 578 -32.99 21.32 -12.94
N VAL A 579 -34.09 22.01 -13.26
CA VAL A 579 -34.12 23.48 -13.41
C VAL A 579 -34.76 24.12 -12.17
N GLY A 580 -33.93 24.70 -11.31
CA GLY A 580 -34.36 25.39 -10.10
C GLY A 580 -33.81 24.73 -8.83
N GLY A 581 -33.41 25.53 -7.86
CA GLY A 581 -32.67 25.07 -6.68
C GLY A 581 -31.91 26.22 -6.05
N ILE A 582 -31.41 26.03 -4.83
CA ILE A 582 -30.83 27.12 -4.02
C ILE A 582 -29.41 27.52 -4.46
N ASP A 583 -28.75 26.68 -5.26
CA ASP A 583 -27.36 26.80 -5.71
C ASP A 583 -27.20 26.93 -7.23
N GLY A 584 -28.30 26.92 -8.00
CA GLY A 584 -28.26 26.94 -9.46
C GLY A 584 -27.80 25.63 -10.11
N GLN A 585 -27.69 24.54 -9.34
CA GLN A 585 -27.36 23.19 -9.80
C GLN A 585 -28.57 22.23 -9.75
N GLY A 586 -29.78 22.76 -9.56
CA GLY A 586 -30.99 21.94 -9.53
C GLY A 586 -31.28 21.27 -8.19
N ARG A 587 -30.43 21.48 -7.17
CA ARG A 587 -30.60 20.86 -5.85
C ARG A 587 -31.81 21.43 -5.12
N MET A 588 -32.79 20.59 -4.85
CA MET A 588 -33.95 20.88 -4.02
C MET A 588 -33.86 20.08 -2.72
N LEU A 589 -33.68 20.76 -1.59
CA LEU A 589 -33.50 20.11 -0.26
C LEU A 589 -34.69 19.24 0.19
N SER A 590 -35.80 19.25 -0.54
CA SER A 590 -37.01 18.49 -0.24
C SER A 590 -37.34 17.45 -1.32
N ASP A 591 -36.47 17.29 -2.30
CA ASP A 591 -36.50 16.22 -3.30
C ASP A 591 -35.53 15.15 -2.79
N PHE A 592 -36.09 14.08 -2.20
CA PHE A 592 -35.35 13.02 -1.50
C PHE A 592 -35.07 11.82 -2.42
N ASN A 593 -35.81 11.66 -3.53
CA ASN A 593 -35.54 10.63 -4.55
C ASN A 593 -34.77 11.16 -5.76
N HIS A 594 -34.42 12.46 -5.79
CA HIS A 594 -33.59 13.10 -6.81
C HIS A 594 -34.24 13.12 -8.21
N ASP A 595 -35.57 13.09 -8.29
CA ASP A 595 -36.33 13.03 -9.55
C ASP A 595 -36.67 14.40 -10.17
N CYS A 596 -36.11 15.48 -9.60
CA CYS A 596 -36.39 16.89 -9.95
C CYS A 596 -37.81 17.37 -9.61
N ASP A 597 -38.64 16.62 -8.88
CA ASP A 597 -40.02 16.96 -8.56
C ASP A 597 -40.37 16.76 -7.07
N VAL A 598 -40.36 17.84 -6.27
CA VAL A 598 -40.80 17.76 -4.86
C VAL A 598 -42.31 17.45 -4.76
N ASN A 599 -42.65 16.23 -4.35
CA ASN A 599 -44.01 15.72 -4.31
C ASN A 599 -44.30 14.85 -3.06
N LEU A 600 -45.38 14.06 -3.09
CA LEU A 600 -45.79 13.24 -1.94
C LEU A 600 -44.91 12.00 -1.75
N ILE A 601 -44.18 11.57 -2.77
CA ILE A 601 -43.19 10.48 -2.71
C ILE A 601 -42.03 10.92 -1.80
N ASP A 602 -41.51 12.13 -2.00
CA ASP A 602 -40.50 12.75 -1.13
C ASP A 602 -40.94 12.84 0.31
N PHE A 603 -42.19 13.29 0.52
CA PHE A 603 -42.76 13.36 1.85
C PHE A 603 -42.88 11.97 2.49
N ALA A 604 -43.19 10.93 1.71
CA ALA A 604 -43.26 9.57 2.20
C ALA A 604 -41.88 9.01 2.59
N MET A 605 -40.84 9.29 1.79
CA MET A 605 -39.45 8.91 2.12
C MET A 605 -38.98 9.59 3.40
N PHE A 606 -39.15 10.92 3.50
CA PHE A 606 -38.88 11.65 4.72
C PHE A 606 -39.64 11.10 5.93
N ALA A 607 -40.93 10.80 5.76
CA ALA A 607 -41.75 10.26 6.85
C ALA A 607 -41.27 8.85 7.28
N ALA A 608 -40.80 8.01 6.35
CA ALA A 608 -40.26 6.70 6.64
C ALA A 608 -38.95 6.79 7.45
N GLU A 609 -37.99 7.60 7.00
CA GLU A 609 -36.75 7.84 7.73
C GLU A 609 -37.01 8.46 9.11
N TRP A 610 -37.92 9.43 9.18
CA TRP A 610 -38.30 10.05 10.45
C TRP A 610 -38.88 9.02 11.42
N LEU A 611 -39.75 8.10 10.96
CA LEU A 611 -40.29 7.04 11.79
C LEU A 611 -39.22 6.05 12.27
N ASP A 612 -38.25 5.68 11.44
CA ASP A 612 -37.19 4.75 11.84
C ASP A 612 -36.16 5.39 12.79
N SER A 613 -35.85 6.68 12.61
CA SER A 613 -35.00 7.43 13.54
C SER A 613 -35.57 7.47 14.97
N THR A 614 -36.90 7.39 15.12
CA THR A 614 -37.55 7.35 16.45
C THR A 614 -37.53 5.97 17.10
N LYS A 615 -37.24 4.90 16.36
CA LYS A 615 -37.10 3.54 16.90
C LYS A 615 -35.71 3.27 17.48
N GLN A 616 -34.67 3.95 16.99
CA GLN A 616 -33.29 3.83 17.51
C GLN A 616 -33.05 4.63 18.81
N ALA A 617 -34.02 5.47 19.23
CA ALA A 617 -33.93 6.30 20.42
C ALA A 617 -34.63 5.71 21.68
N ASN A 618 -35.06 4.45 21.62
CA ASN A 618 -35.57 3.67 22.76
C ASN A 618 -34.71 2.42 22.99
#